data_AF-A0AAE0WTZ5-F1
#
_entry.id   AF-A0AAE0WTZ5-F1
#
_cell.length_a   1.000
_cell.length_b   1.000
_cell.length_c   1.000
_cell.angle_alpha   90.00
_cell.angle_beta   90.00
_cell.angle_gamma   90.00
#
_symmetry.space_group_name_H-M   'P 1'
#
loop_
_entity.id
_entity.type
_entity.pdbx_description
1 polymer ?
#
loop_
_entity_poly.entity_id
_entity_poly.type
_entity_poly.pdbx_seq_one_letter_code
_entity_poly.pdbx_strand_id
1 'polypeptide(L)'
;MQHVQSDIANMPALTHEDEAFIEHLMRNGHKPLRIIEAFELLGRGSRTAIYVRTKRFETNGTVFPISKGGRPRLISPEIREFIVEVLKKKGGKCRIDTLQSMIVKQYDQWFHTATIARAVSEARVAHNMEEPIPGYIEFDASMRQRGTAPE
;
A
#
# COMPACT_ATOMS: atom_id res chain seq x y z
N MET A 1 -33.30 37.95 5.26
CA MET A 1 -32.34 37.06 5.94
C MET A 1 -31.97 35.94 4.98
N GLN A 2 -30.97 36.18 4.13
CA GLN A 2 -30.41 35.20 3.19
C GLN A 2 -28.89 35.40 3.19
N HIS A 3 -28.15 34.32 2.95
CA HIS A 3 -26.68 34.17 2.89
C HIS A 3 -25.95 33.71 4.16
N VAL A 4 -25.98 32.38 4.44
CA VAL A 4 -24.86 31.68 5.12
C VAL A 4 -24.69 30.23 4.60
N GLN A 5 -25.17 29.90 3.39
CA GLN A 5 -25.13 28.51 2.87
C GLN A 5 -24.15 28.29 1.72
N SER A 6 -23.49 29.33 1.22
CA SER A 6 -22.59 29.25 0.05
C SER A 6 -21.14 28.88 0.36
N ASP A 7 -20.68 28.98 1.61
CA ASP A 7 -19.23 29.05 1.88
C ASP A 7 -18.63 27.72 2.36
N ILE A 8 -19.44 26.68 2.60
CA ILE A 8 -18.94 25.37 3.06
C ILE A 8 -18.23 24.62 1.91
N ALA A 9 -18.57 24.91 0.66
CA ALA A 9 -18.06 24.16 -0.50
C ALA A 9 -16.60 24.48 -0.87
N ASN A 10 -16.02 25.59 -0.39
CA ASN A 10 -14.69 26.07 -0.81
C ASN A 10 -13.67 26.17 0.34
N MET A 11 -13.91 25.53 1.49
CA MET A 11 -12.90 25.54 2.56
C MET A 11 -11.67 24.71 2.17
N PRO A 12 -10.44 25.22 2.37
CA PRO A 12 -9.23 24.50 2.04
C PRO A 12 -9.12 23.22 2.86
N ALA A 13 -8.57 22.16 2.26
CA ALA A 13 -8.26 20.94 2.98
C ALA A 13 -7.25 21.22 4.10
N LEU A 14 -7.36 20.50 5.22
CA LEU A 14 -6.37 20.59 6.30
C LEU A 14 -5.00 20.14 5.79
N THR A 15 -3.99 20.95 6.03
CA THR A 15 -2.60 20.62 5.73
C THR A 15 -2.00 19.73 6.81
N HIS A 16 -0.81 19.17 6.55
CA HIS A 16 -0.08 18.41 7.56
C HIS A 16 0.36 19.28 8.75
N GLU A 17 0.59 20.57 8.52
CA GLU A 17 0.89 21.55 9.59
C GLU A 17 -0.33 21.79 10.47
N ASP A 18 -1.52 21.92 9.87
CA ASP A 18 -2.77 22.05 10.60
C ASP A 18 -3.04 20.82 11.47
N GLU A 19 -2.81 19.62 10.92
CA GLU A 19 -2.92 18.38 11.67
C GLU A 19 -1.95 18.36 12.85
N ALA A 20 -0.67 18.68 12.64
CA ALA A 20 0.32 18.76 13.72
C ALA A 20 -0.07 19.77 14.81
N PHE A 21 -0.63 20.92 14.41
CA PHE A 21 -1.09 21.94 15.36
C PHE A 21 -2.32 21.48 16.15
N ILE A 22 -3.30 20.83 15.50
CA ILE A 22 -4.44 20.20 16.18
C ILE A 22 -3.95 19.16 17.19
N GLU A 23 -2.97 18.32 16.81
CA GLU A 23 -2.41 17.32 17.73
C GLU A 23 -1.74 17.98 18.95
N HIS A 24 -0.96 19.04 18.73
CA HIS A 24 -0.34 19.81 19.81
C HIS A 24 -1.39 20.37 20.79
N LEU A 25 -2.47 20.97 20.28
CA LEU A 25 -3.56 21.49 21.11
C LEU A 25 -4.26 20.37 21.90
N MET A 26 -4.51 19.23 21.28
CA MET A 26 -5.11 18.08 21.96
C MET A 26 -4.21 17.51 23.06
N ARG A 27 -2.89 17.42 22.81
CA ARG A 27 -1.90 16.98 23.83
C ARG A 27 -1.83 17.94 25.02
N ASN A 28 -2.04 19.23 24.80
CA ASN A 28 -2.10 20.25 25.85
C ASN A 28 -3.48 20.32 26.56
N GLY A 29 -4.42 19.44 26.23
CA GLY A 29 -5.71 19.34 26.91
C GLY A 29 -6.78 20.31 26.42
N HIS A 30 -6.60 20.96 25.26
CA HIS A 30 -7.64 21.79 24.67
C HIS A 30 -8.83 20.94 24.23
N LYS A 31 -10.05 21.41 24.51
CA LYS A 31 -11.28 20.70 24.15
C LYS A 31 -11.50 20.72 22.63
N PRO A 32 -11.94 19.61 22.00
CA PRO A 32 -12.19 19.53 20.56
C PRO A 32 -13.07 20.66 20.00
N LEU A 33 -14.14 21.02 20.73
CA LEU A 33 -15.04 22.09 20.32
C LEU A 33 -14.33 23.45 20.19
N ARG A 34 -13.40 23.75 21.10
CA ARG A 34 -12.63 25.00 21.07
C ARG A 34 -11.64 25.03 19.91
N ILE A 35 -11.05 23.87 19.58
CA ILE A 35 -10.14 23.75 18.44
C ILE A 35 -10.91 23.95 17.13
N ILE A 36 -12.10 23.35 17.02
CA ILE A 36 -13.00 23.54 15.87
C ILE A 36 -13.36 25.01 15.68
N GLU A 37 -13.82 25.68 16.74
CA GLU A 37 -14.17 27.11 16.71
C GLU A 37 -12.97 27.97 16.26
N ALA A 38 -11.77 27.70 16.77
CA ALA A 38 -10.57 28.45 16.43
C ALA A 38 -10.17 28.29 14.95
N PHE A 39 -10.25 27.08 14.41
CA PHE A 39 -9.90 26.80 13.02
C PHE A 39 -10.97 27.32 12.04
N GLU A 40 -12.25 27.29 12.41
CA GLU A 40 -13.34 27.91 11.64
C GLU A 40 -13.12 29.43 11.52
N LEU A 41 -12.74 30.11 12.61
CA LEU A 41 -12.43 31.55 12.60
C LEU A 41 -11.22 31.91 11.72
N LEU A 42 -10.24 31.01 11.62
CA LEU A 42 -9.06 31.17 10.77
C LEU A 42 -9.33 30.79 9.31
N GLY A 43 -10.55 30.34 8.97
CA GLY A 43 -10.90 29.88 7.62
C GLY A 43 -10.15 28.61 7.19
N ARG A 44 -9.73 27.77 8.15
CA ARG A 44 -8.89 26.60 7.90
C ARG A 44 -9.67 25.30 8.12
N GLY A 45 -9.90 24.56 7.05
CA GLY A 45 -10.59 23.27 7.11
C GLY A 45 -12.07 23.40 7.48
N SER A 46 -12.86 22.40 7.11
CA SER A 46 -14.25 22.33 7.53
C SER A 46 -14.38 21.82 8.97
N ARG A 47 -15.46 22.21 9.63
CA ARG A 47 -15.89 21.67 10.94
C ARG A 47 -15.74 20.16 11.02
N THR A 48 -16.24 19.48 9.99
CA THR A 48 -16.24 18.02 9.87
C THR A 48 -14.82 17.47 9.77
N ALA A 49 -13.93 18.11 9.01
CA ALA A 49 -12.54 17.66 8.87
C ALA A 49 -11.80 17.73 10.22
N ILE A 50 -11.96 18.83 10.96
CA ILE A 50 -11.34 19.02 12.28
C ILE A 50 -11.94 18.05 13.31
N TYR A 51 -13.26 17.86 13.27
CA TYR A 51 -13.94 16.86 14.11
C TYR A 51 -13.38 15.45 13.89
N VAL A 52 -13.18 15.03 12.64
CA VAL A 52 -12.59 13.71 12.34
C VAL A 52 -11.19 13.57 12.93
N ARG A 53 -10.37 14.62 12.92
CA ARG A 53 -9.01 14.59 13.49
C ARG A 53 -9.00 14.55 15.00
N THR A 54 -9.78 15.41 15.66
CA THR A 54 -9.91 15.42 17.12
C THR A 54 -10.51 14.11 17.64
N LYS A 55 -11.54 13.57 16.97
CA LYS A 55 -12.10 12.25 17.30
C LYS A 55 -11.08 11.13 17.12
N ARG A 56 -10.26 11.18 16.07
CA ARG A 56 -9.19 10.20 15.86
C ARG A 56 -8.14 10.27 16.98
N PHE A 57 -7.79 11.45 17.44
CA PHE A 57 -6.88 11.61 18.58
C PHE A 57 -7.45 11.00 19.86
N GLU A 58 -8.73 11.22 20.15
CA GLU A 58 -9.39 10.59 21.30
C GLU A 58 -9.37 9.05 21.22
N THR A 59 -9.52 8.48 20.02
CA THR A 59 -9.54 7.02 19.83
C THR A 59 -8.14 6.40 19.82
N ASN A 60 -7.18 7.05 19.15
CA ASN A 60 -5.89 6.44 18.79
C ASN A 60 -4.67 7.15 19.38
N GLY A 61 -4.85 8.27 20.08
CA GLY A 61 -3.75 9.12 20.58
C GLY A 61 -3.02 9.93 19.50
N THR A 62 -3.51 9.92 18.25
CA THR A 62 -2.95 10.70 17.14
C THR A 62 -4.02 11.17 16.17
N VAL A 63 -3.79 12.32 15.56
CA VAL A 63 -4.66 12.87 14.49
C VAL A 63 -4.33 12.28 13.12
N PHE A 64 -3.12 11.74 12.93
CA PHE A 64 -2.65 11.25 11.65
C PHE A 64 -3.35 9.96 11.25
N PRO A 65 -3.53 9.70 9.94
CA PRO A 65 -4.13 8.46 9.49
C PRO A 65 -3.25 7.28 9.87
N ILE A 66 -3.82 6.32 10.58
CA ILE A 66 -3.18 5.01 10.74
C ILE A 66 -3.13 4.40 9.34
N SER A 67 -1.91 4.07 8.89
CA SER A 67 -1.74 3.31 7.66
C SER A 67 -2.57 2.04 7.76
N LYS A 68 -3.62 1.93 6.92
CA LYS A 68 -4.40 0.70 6.83
C LYS A 68 -3.45 -0.35 6.25
N GLY A 69 -2.84 -1.15 7.13
CA GLY A 69 -1.99 -2.26 6.73
C GLY A 69 -2.71 -3.08 5.67
N GLY A 70 -2.03 -3.33 4.56
CA GLY A 70 -2.56 -4.19 3.50
C GLY A 70 -2.86 -5.60 4.02
N ARG A 71 -3.70 -6.34 3.30
CA ARG A 71 -3.99 -7.74 3.60
C ARG A 71 -2.68 -8.51 3.79
N PRO A 72 -2.58 -9.40 4.80
CA PRO A 72 -1.43 -10.28 4.96
C PRO A 72 -1.12 -10.97 3.63
N ARG A 73 0.13 -10.89 3.19
CA ARG A 73 0.56 -11.50 1.94
C ARG A 73 0.58 -13.03 2.10
N LEU A 74 0.13 -13.74 1.07
CA LEU A 74 0.08 -15.21 1.03
C LEU A 74 1.46 -15.89 1.16
N ILE A 75 2.51 -15.25 0.65
CA ILE A 75 3.88 -15.76 0.72
C ILE A 75 4.52 -15.32 2.04
N SER A 76 4.98 -16.30 2.81
CA SER A 76 5.67 -16.09 4.08
C SER A 76 6.98 -15.29 3.91
N PRO A 77 7.48 -14.63 4.97
CA PRO A 77 8.75 -13.90 4.90
C PRO A 77 9.92 -14.79 4.45
N GLU A 78 10.03 -16.01 4.97
CA GLU A 78 11.09 -16.98 4.65
C GLU A 78 11.13 -17.33 3.15
N ILE A 79 9.97 -17.58 2.54
CA ILE A 79 9.88 -17.87 1.11
C ILE A 79 10.27 -16.63 0.28
N ARG A 80 10.01 -15.42 0.76
CA ARG A 80 10.48 -14.21 0.06
C ARG A 80 11.99 -14.06 0.14
N GLU A 81 12.58 -14.29 1.29
CA GLU A 81 14.04 -14.28 1.45
C GLU A 81 14.68 -15.31 0.50
N PHE A 82 14.10 -16.50 0.42
CA PHE A 82 14.50 -17.51 -0.54
C PHE A 82 14.38 -17.03 -2.00
N ILE A 83 13.27 -16.40 -2.37
CA ILE A 83 13.10 -15.82 -3.72
C ILE A 83 14.20 -14.79 -4.00
N VAL A 84 14.50 -13.90 -3.05
CA VAL A 84 15.58 -12.91 -3.18
C VAL A 84 16.94 -13.59 -3.35
N GLU A 85 17.24 -14.62 -2.57
CA GLU A 85 18.50 -15.37 -2.70
C GLU A 85 18.64 -16.03 -4.07
N VAL A 86 17.58 -16.67 -4.56
CA VAL A 86 17.57 -17.30 -5.89
C VAL A 86 17.78 -16.25 -6.97
N LEU A 87 17.12 -15.10 -6.87
CA LEU A 87 17.31 -13.99 -7.79
C LEU A 87 18.75 -13.46 -7.74
N LYS A 88 19.34 -13.27 -6.56
CA LYS A 88 20.76 -12.86 -6.43
C LYS A 88 21.70 -13.87 -7.08
N LYS A 89 21.54 -15.16 -6.78
CA LYS A 89 22.37 -16.25 -7.32
C LYS A 89 22.26 -16.38 -8.84
N LYS A 90 21.10 -16.03 -9.41
CA LYS A 90 20.82 -16.13 -10.85
C LYS A 90 20.93 -14.78 -11.58
N GLY A 91 21.51 -13.75 -10.95
CA GLY A 91 21.71 -12.43 -11.58
C GLY A 91 20.41 -11.73 -11.98
N GLY A 92 19.38 -11.84 -11.15
CA GLY A 92 18.05 -11.25 -11.37
C GLY A 92 17.18 -11.98 -12.41
N LYS A 93 17.73 -12.99 -13.10
CA LYS A 93 17.06 -13.71 -14.19
C LYS A 93 16.65 -15.11 -13.72
N CYS A 94 15.38 -15.28 -13.37
CA CYS A 94 14.81 -16.59 -13.03
C CYS A 94 13.40 -16.71 -13.64
N ARG A 95 13.13 -17.82 -14.32
CA ARG A 95 11.78 -18.14 -14.82
C ARG A 95 10.87 -18.48 -13.64
N ILE A 96 9.61 -18.05 -13.72
CA ILE A 96 8.64 -18.25 -12.64
C ILE A 96 8.40 -19.75 -12.38
N ASP A 97 8.28 -20.57 -13.42
CA ASP A 97 8.04 -22.01 -13.27
C ASP A 97 9.22 -22.72 -12.58
N THR A 98 10.44 -22.29 -12.88
CA THR A 98 11.64 -22.78 -12.18
C THR A 98 11.60 -22.38 -10.72
N LEU A 99 11.25 -21.13 -10.42
CA LEU A 99 11.13 -20.64 -9.05
C LEU A 99 10.01 -21.36 -8.28
N GLN A 100 8.86 -21.60 -8.91
CA GLN A 100 7.76 -22.41 -8.37
C GLN A 100 8.24 -23.83 -8.02
N SER A 101 9.00 -24.46 -8.91
CA SER A 101 9.53 -25.81 -8.68
C SER A 101 10.52 -25.83 -7.51
N MET A 102 11.36 -24.80 -7.39
CA MET A 102 12.29 -24.66 -6.27
C MET A 102 11.57 -24.42 -4.93
N ILE A 103 10.51 -23.60 -4.93
CA ILE A 103 9.70 -23.33 -3.73
C ILE A 103 8.98 -24.60 -3.29
N VAL A 104 8.34 -25.34 -4.20
CA VAL A 104 7.68 -26.62 -3.87
C VAL A 104 8.69 -27.61 -3.30
N LYS A 105 9.89 -27.71 -3.89
CA LYS A 105 10.92 -28.63 -3.42
C LYS A 105 11.43 -28.30 -2.01
N GLN A 106 11.52 -27.02 -1.65
CA GLN A 106 12.11 -26.57 -0.39
C GLN A 106 11.07 -26.39 0.73
N TYR A 107 9.85 -25.98 0.39
CA TYR A 107 8.82 -25.56 1.35
C TYR A 107 7.50 -26.33 1.23
N ASP A 108 7.38 -27.26 0.26
CA ASP A 108 6.16 -28.02 -0.03
C ASP A 108 4.92 -27.14 -0.24
N GLN A 109 5.12 -25.95 -0.82
CA GLN A 109 4.06 -24.97 -1.07
C GLN A 109 3.95 -24.64 -2.55
N TRP A 110 2.74 -24.81 -3.08
CA TRP A 110 2.39 -24.40 -4.43
C TRP A 110 1.67 -23.06 -4.44
N PHE A 111 2.07 -22.16 -5.32
CA PHE A 111 1.46 -20.83 -5.47
C PHE A 111 0.98 -20.62 -6.91
N HIS A 112 -0.05 -19.81 -7.09
CA HIS A 112 -0.37 -19.36 -8.44
C HIS A 112 0.79 -18.54 -9.02
N THR A 113 1.08 -18.72 -10.30
CA THR A 113 2.13 -18.01 -11.06
C THR A 113 2.09 -16.50 -10.84
N ALA A 114 0.89 -15.90 -10.81
CA ALA A 114 0.70 -14.47 -10.55
C ALA A 114 1.19 -14.03 -9.15
N THR A 115 1.05 -14.90 -8.15
CA THR A 115 1.51 -14.65 -6.77
C THR A 115 3.04 -14.58 -6.73
N ILE A 116 3.72 -15.52 -7.41
CA ILE A 116 5.18 -15.52 -7.52
C ILE A 116 5.67 -14.35 -8.35
N ALA A 117 5.03 -14.05 -9.49
CA ALA A 117 5.38 -12.90 -10.33
C ALA A 117 5.37 -11.59 -9.52
N ARG A 118 4.33 -11.40 -8.70
CA ARG A 118 4.21 -10.26 -7.80
C ARG A 118 5.32 -10.24 -6.76
N ALA A 119 5.61 -11.37 -6.11
CA ALA A 119 6.69 -11.44 -5.12
C ALA A 119 8.08 -11.17 -5.72
N VAL A 120 8.33 -11.61 -6.95
CA VAL A 120 9.56 -11.32 -7.69
C VAL A 120 9.68 -9.84 -8.02
N SER A 121 8.61 -9.21 -8.51
CA SER A 121 8.58 -7.76 -8.78
C SER A 121 8.84 -6.96 -7.50
N GLU A 122 8.15 -7.30 -6.41
CA GLU A 122 8.35 -6.66 -5.11
C GLU A 122 9.78 -6.84 -4.59
N ALA A 123 10.37 -8.03 -4.75
CA ALA A 123 11.76 -8.32 -4.39
C ALA A 123 12.77 -7.51 -5.23
N ARG A 124 12.53 -7.36 -6.54
CA ARG A 124 13.40 -6.56 -7.41
C ARG A 124 13.39 -5.08 -7.02
N VAL A 125 12.20 -4.51 -6.79
CA VAL A 125 12.02 -3.13 -6.35
C VAL A 125 12.68 -2.90 -4.99
N ALA A 126 12.44 -3.78 -4.02
CA ALA A 126 12.98 -3.63 -2.66
C ALA A 126 14.51 -3.72 -2.60
N HIS A 127 15.15 -4.42 -3.55
CA HIS A 127 16.59 -4.66 -3.55
C HIS A 127 17.33 -3.95 -4.70
N ASN A 128 16.70 -2.98 -5.37
CA ASN A 128 17.25 -2.24 -6.50
C ASN A 128 17.87 -3.16 -7.58
N MET A 129 17.26 -4.33 -7.81
CA MET A 129 17.69 -5.22 -8.89
C MET A 129 17.11 -4.67 -10.18
N GLU A 130 17.95 -4.29 -11.15
CA GLU A 130 17.51 -3.80 -12.46
C GLU A 130 16.39 -4.67 -13.04
N GLU A 131 15.28 -4.04 -13.40
CA GLU A 131 14.20 -4.73 -14.11
C GLU A 131 14.74 -5.21 -15.45
N PRO A 132 14.57 -6.50 -15.82
CA PRO A 132 14.65 -6.84 -17.22
C PRO A 132 13.52 -6.08 -17.96
N ILE A 133 13.90 -5.48 -19.07
CA ILE A 133 13.06 -4.72 -20.01
C ILE A 133 11.67 -5.38 -20.17
N PRO A 134 10.56 -4.60 -20.13
CA PRO A 134 9.22 -5.12 -20.37
C PRO A 134 9.17 -5.79 -21.75
N GLY A 135 9.01 -7.12 -21.77
CA GLY A 135 9.04 -7.91 -23.01
C GLY A 135 9.66 -9.29 -22.86
N TYR A 136 10.49 -9.52 -21.83
CA TYR A 136 11.04 -10.85 -21.52
C TYR A 136 10.14 -11.63 -20.55
N ILE A 137 8.87 -11.81 -20.93
CA ILE A 137 8.14 -13.01 -20.56
C ILE A 137 8.04 -13.79 -21.85
N GLU A 138 9.04 -14.62 -22.15
CA GLU A 138 8.90 -15.65 -23.18
C GLU A 138 7.85 -16.64 -22.66
N PHE A 139 6.59 -16.33 -22.93
CA PHE A 139 5.59 -17.36 -23.08
C PHE A 139 6.04 -18.20 -24.27
N ASP A 140 6.46 -19.42 -23.99
CA ASP A 140 6.76 -20.39 -25.02
C ASP A 140 5.48 -20.62 -25.85
N ALA A 141 5.45 -20.05 -27.05
CA ALA A 141 4.34 -20.17 -27.99
C ALA A 141 4.13 -21.61 -28.47
N SER A 142 5.03 -22.56 -28.12
CA SER A 142 4.86 -23.98 -28.42
C SER A 142 3.71 -24.64 -27.63
N MET A 143 3.25 -24.06 -26.52
CA MET A 143 2.13 -24.63 -25.74
C MET A 143 0.73 -24.35 -26.29
N ARG A 144 0.61 -23.79 -27.51
CA ARG A 144 -0.67 -23.61 -28.23
C ARG A 144 -1.01 -24.72 -29.24
N GLN A 145 -0.31 -25.85 -29.26
CA GLN A 145 -0.79 -27.02 -30.01
C GLN A 145 -1.60 -27.95 -29.10
N ARG A 146 -2.90 -27.65 -29.00
CA ARG A 146 -3.89 -28.64 -28.55
C ARG A 146 -4.23 -29.53 -29.76
N GLY A 147 -3.88 -30.81 -29.64
CA GLY A 147 -4.64 -31.96 -30.16
C GLY A 147 -4.95 -32.04 -31.65
N THR A 148 -4.11 -32.71 -32.41
CA THR A 148 -4.58 -33.69 -33.39
C THR A 148 -4.47 -35.07 -32.75
N ALA A 149 -5.60 -35.65 -32.38
CA ALA A 149 -5.69 -37.07 -32.04
C ALA A 149 -5.51 -37.89 -33.34
N PRO A 150 -4.80 -39.03 -33.31
CA PRO A 150 -4.76 -39.93 -34.45
C PRO A 150 -6.01 -40.82 -34.48
N GLU A 151 -6.69 -40.83 -35.62
CA GLU A 151 -7.33 -42.00 -36.26
C GLU A 151 -7.48 -41.73 -37.76
#